data_AF-A0A257JGG7-F1
#
_entry.id   AF-A0A257JGG7-F1
#
_cell.length_a   1.000
_cell.length_b   1.000
_cell.length_c   1.000
_cell.angle_alpha   90.00
_cell.angle_beta   90.00
_cell.angle_gamma   90.00
#
_symmetry.space_group_name_H-M   'P 1'
#
loop_
_entity.id
_entity.type
_entity.pdbx_description
1 polymer ?
#
loop_
_entity_poly.entity_id
_entity_poly.type
_entity_poly.pdbx_seq_one_letter_code
_entity_poly.pdbx_strand_id
1 'polypeptide(L)'
;MLDLLLLEETPQLQSAEAGDEDLLLHYVDGHASRMPLTLLKANCPGIPAKDPADVDRVHWRADLTSAGIPRYSGPQILEDNQVLDAWMRATAKFGLTIVDGLGSDSAAGIAVA
;
A
#
# COMPACT_ATOMS: atom_id res chain seq x y z
N MET A 1 -0.33 -17.78 13.11
CA MET A 1 -1.10 -16.52 13.06
C MET A 1 -1.01 -15.93 14.45
N LEU A 2 -0.44 -14.74 14.60
CA LEU A 2 -0.37 -14.05 15.88
C LEU A 2 -1.73 -13.39 16.13
N ASP A 3 -2.37 -13.71 17.24
CA ASP A 3 -3.62 -13.07 17.67
C ASP A 3 -3.27 -11.90 18.60
N LEU A 4 -3.80 -10.72 18.30
CA LEU A 4 -3.56 -9.52 19.09
C LEU A 4 -4.06 -9.67 20.54
N LEU A 5 -5.04 -10.55 20.76
CA LEU A 5 -5.57 -10.88 22.09
C LEU A 5 -4.63 -11.74 22.94
N LEU A 6 -3.56 -12.27 22.36
CA LEU A 6 -2.54 -13.07 23.07
C LEU A 6 -1.33 -12.23 23.49
N LEU A 7 -1.27 -10.96 23.11
CA LEU A 7 -0.21 -10.05 23.53
C LEU A 7 -0.59 -9.43 24.87
N GLU A 8 0.38 -9.26 25.76
CA GLU A 8 0.18 -8.40 26.93
C GLU A 8 -0.17 -6.98 26.44
N GLU A 9 -1.18 -6.35 27.04
CA GLU A 9 -1.60 -4.99 26.66
C GLU A 9 -0.47 -3.95 26.86
N THR A 10 0.50 -4.26 27.73
CA THR A 10 1.62 -3.37 28.07
C THR A 10 2.95 -4.13 28.08
N PRO A 11 3.50 -4.50 26.90
CA PRO A 11 4.78 -5.19 26.84
C PRO A 11 5.87 -4.30 27.45
N GLN A 12 6.57 -4.83 28.45
CA GLN A 12 7.62 -4.10 29.16
C GLN A 12 8.99 -4.46 28.59
N LEU A 13 9.67 -3.47 28.00
CA LEU A 13 11.04 -3.62 27.53
C LEU A 13 11.99 -3.66 28.73
N GLN A 14 12.78 -4.73 28.84
CA GLN A 14 13.77 -4.91 29.89
C GLN A 14 15.14 -4.33 29.48
N SER A 15 15.59 -4.60 28.26
CA SER A 15 16.84 -4.07 27.72
C SER A 15 16.82 -3.95 26.20
N ALA A 16 17.75 -3.15 25.67
CA ALA A 16 17.98 -3.02 24.24
C ALA A 16 19.49 -3.00 23.97
N GLU A 17 19.92 -3.77 22.97
CA GLU A 17 21.32 -3.90 22.56
C GLU A 17 21.44 -3.58 21.07
N ALA A 18 22.23 -2.57 20.74
CA ALA A 18 22.49 -2.19 19.35
C ALA A 18 23.61 -3.05 18.77
N GLY A 19 23.31 -3.74 17.67
CA GLY A 19 24.29 -4.34 16.78
C GLY A 19 24.63 -3.39 15.62
N ASP A 20 25.35 -3.92 14.63
CA ASP A 20 25.76 -3.13 13.46
C ASP A 20 24.58 -2.85 12.49
N GLU A 21 23.67 -3.81 12.31
CA GLU A 21 22.54 -3.72 11.38
C GLU A 21 21.17 -3.87 12.06
N ASP A 22 21.14 -4.29 13.31
CA ASP A 22 19.92 -4.57 14.07
C ASP A 22 19.95 -4.04 15.51
N LEU A 23 18.77 -3.97 16.10
CA LEU A 23 18.54 -3.69 17.51
C LEU A 23 17.87 -4.92 18.12
N LEU A 24 18.50 -5.52 19.13
CA LEU A 24 17.94 -6.62 19.89
C LEU A 24 17.19 -6.05 21.11
N LEU A 25 15.91 -6.36 21.21
CA LEU A 25 15.01 -5.92 22.27
C LEU A 25 14.64 -7.12 23.14
N HIS A 26 14.91 -7.04 24.45
CA HIS A 26 14.52 -8.06 25.42
C HIS A 26 13.38 -7.55 26.28
N TYR A 27 12.34 -8.37 26.43
CA TYR A 27 11.14 -8.05 27.20
C TYR A 27 11.10 -8.85 28.50
N VAL A 28 10.38 -8.32 29.50
CA VAL A 28 10.27 -8.92 30.85
C VAL A 28 9.62 -10.31 30.82
N ASP A 29 8.74 -10.58 29.86
CA ASP A 29 8.09 -11.88 29.64
C ASP A 29 9.03 -12.94 29.02
N GLY A 30 10.29 -12.57 28.75
CA GLY A 30 11.30 -13.42 28.14
C GLY A 30 11.27 -13.41 26.61
N HIS A 31 10.36 -12.66 25.97
CA HIS A 31 10.37 -12.47 24.53
C HIS A 31 11.59 -11.65 24.09
N ALA A 32 12.13 -11.96 22.91
CA ALA A 32 13.18 -11.18 22.29
C ALA A 32 12.84 -10.89 20.82
N SER A 33 12.96 -9.63 20.44
CA SER A 33 12.70 -9.13 19.10
C SER A 33 13.98 -8.56 18.48
N ARG A 34 14.29 -8.99 17.26
CA ARG A 34 15.40 -8.45 16.47
C ARG A 34 14.87 -7.54 15.37
N MET A 35 15.17 -6.25 15.48
CA MET A 35 14.63 -5.23 14.60
C MET A 35 15.74 -4.66 13.70
N PRO A 36 15.66 -4.81 12.37
CA PRO A 36 16.62 -4.16 11.46
C PRO A 36 16.60 -2.64 11.63
N LEU A 37 17.78 -2.02 11.72
CA LEU A 37 17.89 -0.56 11.86
C LEU A 37 17.28 0.18 10.66
N THR A 38 17.29 -0.44 9.48
CA THR A 38 16.63 0.08 8.27
C THR A 38 15.11 0.17 8.43
N LEU A 39 14.50 -0.83 9.07
CA LEU A 39 13.07 -0.86 9.35
C LEU A 39 12.69 0.19 10.39
N LEU A 40 13.48 0.31 11.47
CA LEU A 40 13.26 1.35 12.48
C LEU A 40 13.39 2.76 11.89
N LYS A 41 14.38 2.98 11.01
CA LYS A 41 14.57 4.25 10.31
C LYS A 41 13.40 4.58 9.37
N ALA A 42 12.88 3.58 8.65
CA ALA A 42 11.75 3.76 7.74
C ALA A 42 10.42 4.05 8.48
N ASN A 43 10.29 3.62 9.74
CA ASN A 43 9.09 3.78 10.57
C ASN A 43 9.33 4.71 11.78
N CYS A 44 10.23 5.68 11.64
CA CYS A 44 10.60 6.58 12.72
C CYS A 44 9.40 7.44 13.19
N PRO A 45 9.05 7.44 14.48
CA PRO A 45 7.95 8.25 14.98
C PRO A 45 8.15 9.74 14.71
N GLY A 46 7.04 10.47 14.50
CA GLY A 46 7.06 11.91 14.23
C GLY A 46 7.41 12.29 12.79
N ILE A 47 7.81 11.33 11.95
CA ILE A 47 7.91 11.54 10.50
C ILE A 47 6.61 11.02 9.87
N PRO A 48 5.83 11.88 9.19
CA PRO A 48 4.66 11.41 8.45
C PRO A 48 5.07 10.37 7.42
N ALA A 49 4.43 9.20 7.46
CA ALA A 49 4.55 8.25 6.38
C ALA A 49 3.99 8.88 5.09
N LYS A 50 4.63 8.59 3.95
CA LYS A 50 4.07 8.97 2.66
C LYS A 50 2.73 8.26 2.51
N ASP A 51 1.64 9.02 2.43
CA ASP A 51 0.32 8.48 2.17
C ASP A 51 0.28 7.95 0.72
N PRO A 52 0.10 6.65 0.49
CA PRO A 52 -0.03 6.11 -0.85
C PRO A 52 -1.24 6.67 -1.63
N ALA A 53 -2.25 7.17 -0.91
CA ALA A 53 -3.44 7.80 -1.47
C ALA A 53 -3.30 9.31 -1.69
N ASP A 54 -2.14 9.90 -1.37
CA ASP A 54 -1.82 11.30 -1.68
C ASP A 54 -1.51 11.45 -3.18
N VAL A 55 -2.59 11.47 -3.96
CA VAL A 55 -2.59 11.65 -5.42
C VAL A 55 -3.32 12.95 -5.74
N ASP A 56 -2.63 13.86 -6.44
CA ASP A 56 -3.21 15.11 -6.92
C ASP A 56 -4.47 14.87 -7.74
N ARG A 57 -5.58 15.46 -7.32
CA ARG A 57 -6.89 15.28 -7.96
C ARG A 57 -7.12 16.30 -9.06
N VAL A 58 -7.60 15.85 -10.20
CA VAL A 58 -8.06 16.71 -11.29
C VAL A 58 -9.58 16.86 -11.19
N HIS A 59 -10.03 18.08 -10.90
CA HIS A 59 -11.44 18.42 -10.96
C HIS A 59 -11.86 18.64 -12.42
N TRP A 60 -13.01 18.10 -12.79
CA TRP A 60 -13.56 18.23 -14.13
C TRP A 60 -15.08 18.40 -14.09
N ARG A 61 -15.63 18.91 -15.19
CA ARG A 61 -17.07 19.00 -15.45
C ARG A 61 -17.33 18.44 -16.86
N ALA A 62 -18.26 19.02 -17.60
CA ALA A 62 -18.59 18.61 -18.97
C ALA A 62 -17.45 18.79 -19.99
N ASP A 63 -16.35 19.44 -19.59
CA ASP A 63 -15.13 19.60 -20.37
C ASP A 63 -14.29 18.31 -20.46
N LEU A 64 -14.50 17.33 -19.57
CA LEU A 64 -13.92 15.99 -19.71
C LEU A 64 -14.70 15.21 -20.78
N THR A 65 -14.30 15.41 -22.03
CA THR A 65 -14.81 14.62 -23.16
C THR A 65 -14.29 13.18 -23.11
N SER A 66 -14.89 12.28 -23.90
CA SER A 66 -14.44 10.89 -24.00
C SER A 66 -12.96 10.73 -24.37
N ALA A 67 -12.39 11.68 -25.11
CA ALA A 67 -10.97 11.69 -25.46
C ALA A 67 -10.05 12.04 -24.27
N GLY A 68 -10.58 12.69 -23.24
CA GLY A 68 -9.84 13.06 -22.04
C GLY A 68 -9.87 12.03 -20.91
N ILE A 69 -10.75 11.02 -20.99
CA ILE A 69 -10.84 9.97 -19.97
C ILE A 69 -9.68 8.98 -20.17
N PRO A 70 -8.83 8.73 -19.14
CA PRO A 70 -7.75 7.75 -19.26
C PRO A 70 -8.28 6.35 -19.55
N ARG A 71 -7.63 5.65 -20.49
CA ARG A 71 -8.01 4.30 -20.90
C ARG A 71 -6.86 3.32 -20.69
N TYR A 72 -7.19 2.13 -20.20
CA TYR A 72 -6.22 1.07 -19.93
C TYR A 72 -6.73 -0.27 -20.48
N SER A 73 -5.81 -1.15 -20.87
CA SER A 73 -6.13 -2.50 -21.33
C SER A 73 -6.27 -3.45 -20.14
N GLY A 74 -7.42 -4.11 -20.01
CA GLY A 74 -7.68 -5.10 -18.96
C GLY A 74 -6.62 -6.20 -18.90
N PRO A 75 -6.28 -6.87 -20.03
CA PRO A 75 -5.20 -7.85 -20.06
C PRO A 75 -3.86 -7.31 -19.54
N GLN A 76 -3.49 -6.07 -19.89
CA GLN A 76 -2.23 -5.48 -19.43
C GLN A 76 -2.24 -5.15 -17.94
N ILE A 77 -3.39 -4.74 -17.38
CA ILE A 77 -3.53 -4.51 -15.94
C ILE A 77 -3.26 -5.82 -15.16
N LEU A 78 -3.73 -6.95 -15.68
CA LEU A 78 -3.56 -8.26 -15.04
C LEU A 78 -2.12 -8.80 -15.14
N GLU A 79 -1.38 -8.42 -16.18
CA GLU A 79 -0.05 -8.97 -16.49
C GLU A 79 1.11 -8.10 -15.98
N ASP A 80 0.91 -6.78 -15.84
CA ASP A 80 1.98 -5.83 -15.52
C ASP A 80 1.65 -4.91 -14.34
N ASN A 81 2.40 -5.08 -13.24
CA ASN A 81 2.26 -4.27 -12.02
C ASN A 81 2.50 -2.77 -12.25
N GLN A 82 3.28 -2.38 -13.26
CA GLN A 82 3.47 -0.97 -13.60
C GLN A 82 2.20 -0.39 -14.25
N VAL A 83 1.52 -1.18 -15.09
CA VAL A 83 0.24 -0.80 -15.69
C VAL A 83 -0.86 -0.75 -14.63
N LEU A 84 -0.87 -1.71 -13.70
CA LEU A 84 -1.75 -1.71 -12.54
C LEU A 84 -1.58 -0.45 -11.68
N ASP A 85 -0.34 -0.10 -11.29
CA ASP A 85 -0.07 1.12 -10.51
C ASP A 85 -0.48 2.38 -11.29
N ALA A 86 -0.17 2.46 -12.59
CA ALA A 86 -0.57 3.59 -13.42
C ALA A 86 -2.10 3.74 -13.51
N TRP A 87 -2.82 2.64 -13.70
CA TRP A 87 -4.28 2.62 -13.73
C TRP A 87 -4.88 3.06 -12.38
N MET A 88 -4.39 2.52 -11.27
CA MET A 88 -4.85 2.91 -9.92
C MET A 88 -4.61 4.39 -9.66
N ARG A 89 -3.43 4.92 -10.01
CA ARG A 89 -3.10 6.35 -9.84
C ARG A 89 -3.97 7.25 -10.72
N ALA A 90 -4.21 6.87 -11.98
CA ALA A 90 -5.11 7.61 -12.86
C ALA A 90 -6.55 7.61 -12.31
N THR A 91 -7.01 6.47 -11.80
CA THR A 91 -8.32 6.34 -11.16
C THR A 91 -8.43 7.22 -9.92
N ALA A 92 -7.41 7.26 -9.05
CA ALA A 92 -7.39 8.15 -7.90
C ALA A 92 -7.36 9.64 -8.30
N LYS A 93 -6.60 9.97 -9.35
CA LYS A 93 -6.42 11.34 -9.87
C LYS A 93 -7.69 11.91 -10.50
N PHE A 94 -8.33 11.15 -11.39
CA PHE A 94 -9.48 11.62 -12.16
C PHE A 94 -10.81 11.17 -11.56
N GLY A 95 -10.82 10.20 -10.66
CA GLY A 95 -12.05 9.56 -10.16
C GLY A 95 -12.77 8.70 -11.20
N LEU A 96 -12.22 8.59 -12.42
CA LEU A 96 -12.81 7.87 -13.55
C LEU A 96 -11.71 7.43 -14.53
N THR A 97 -11.79 6.18 -14.97
CA THR A 97 -11.01 5.60 -16.07
C THR A 97 -11.88 4.61 -16.84
N ILE A 98 -11.50 4.30 -18.09
CA ILE A 98 -12.12 3.23 -18.87
C ILE A 98 -11.13 2.06 -18.97
N VAL A 99 -11.61 0.85 -18.71
CA VAL A 99 -10.85 -0.38 -18.97
C VAL A 99 -11.42 -1.06 -20.20
N ASP A 100 -10.60 -1.21 -21.22
CA ASP A 100 -10.94 -1.84 -22.49
C ASP A 100 -10.46 -3.30 -22.52
N GLY A 101 -11.00 -4.11 -23.44
CA GLY A 101 -10.52 -5.48 -23.66
C GLY A 101 -10.88 -6.48 -22.56
N LEU A 102 -11.88 -6.16 -21.72
CA LEU A 102 -12.45 -7.12 -20.79
C LEU A 102 -13.20 -8.23 -21.54
N GLY A 103 -13.17 -9.45 -20.98
CA GLY A 103 -14.01 -10.55 -21.45
C GLY A 103 -15.49 -10.20 -21.37
N SER A 104 -16.31 -10.90 -22.17
CA SER A 104 -17.76 -10.65 -22.25
C SER A 104 -18.57 -11.24 -21.09
N ASP A 105 -17.92 -11.94 -20.15
CA ASP A 105 -18.57 -12.48 -18.96
C ASP A 105 -18.60 -11.47 -17.81
N SER A 106 -19.53 -11.65 -16.88
CA SER A 106 -19.70 -10.76 -15.74
C SER A 106 -18.56 -10.82 -14.72
N ALA A 107 -17.72 -11.86 -14.77
CA ALA A 107 -16.59 -12.03 -13.86
C ALA A 107 -15.33 -11.29 -14.36
N ALA A 108 -15.22 -11.01 -15.66
CA ALA A 108 -14.08 -10.32 -16.25
C ALA A 108 -13.86 -8.93 -15.65
N GLY A 109 -14.93 -8.22 -15.27
CA GLY A 109 -14.84 -6.96 -14.55
C GLY A 109 -14.35 -7.11 -13.11
N ILE A 110 -14.71 -8.21 -12.43
CA ILE A 110 -14.24 -8.52 -11.07
C ILE A 110 -12.76 -8.89 -11.07
N ALA A 111 -12.28 -9.57 -12.11
CA ALA A 111 -10.88 -9.98 -12.19
C ALA A 111 -9.91 -8.78 -12.15
N VAL A 112 -10.34 -7.61 -12.60
CA VAL A 112 -9.53 -6.38 -12.66
C VAL A 112 -9.76 -5.46 -11.45
N ALA A 113 -10.89 -5.57 -10.76
CA ALA A 113 -11.31 -4.68 -9.66
C ALA A 113 -10.84 -5.15 -8.28
#